data_AF-A0AAD3HPX5-F1
#
_entry.id   AF-A0AAD3HPX5-F1
#
_cell.length_a   1.000
_cell.length_b   1.000
_cell.length_c   1.000
_cell.angle_alpha   90.00
_cell.angle_beta   90.00
_cell.angle_gamma   90.00
#
_symmetry.space_group_name_H-M   'P 1'
#
loop_
_entity.id
_entity.type
_entity.pdbx_description
1 polymer ?
#
loop_
_entity_poly.entity_id
_entity_poly.type
_entity_poly.pdbx_seq_one_letter_code
_entity_poly.pdbx_strand_id
1 'polypeptide(L)'
;PMQAIIKFVGSSRQRVLLPIICPLFPLSRTVRPRDCPQAPVSLTGLPVFDRYILDQQITGVKVLGLHTSTAMAAKAFTIGGIGAQPSLDDVVKIAQGGLVVALDAAGAERVKKESPAPKSFQPETFVPSPDAATPPQQLLDVQQTRAVLATRLLTVMNGRSGTRVQVADYLVEMLNKNILPALPAASADPEVLSRLADVCHGAGATVTPLPPSGSEPSSAPADGNSSCHSGSSRHPPAGPFTGPALSEALSQAGLTPPGLSGAERVVLGSGCCASAGVGALAVQGGKQLQSLATAVAALSCEALGVQTKSFEADVVEAQGYKGAVAAADELRGLLEGSKRVDTLKDKGAAPGELAPFTAAPQRLGALSEALSAAYTCVRSEVQSGALPPRGTAPLAAPSPLLPTCMLDLSRALLATARDSAARCRAVVRGVGGSGGCGAGAGGLEEQLSGTVEGGIAAAQAQMAAVGRVMMEDVDAMPG
;
A
#
# COMPACT_ATOMS: atom_id res chain seq x y z
N PRO A 1 61.85 1.12 -29.29
CA PRO A 1 62.63 -0.09 -28.94
C PRO A 1 61.66 -1.22 -28.53
N MET A 2 61.20 -2.04 -29.49
CA MET A 2 61.72 -3.41 -29.78
C MET A 2 61.72 -4.30 -28.53
N GLN A 3 61.13 -5.49 -28.42
CA GLN A 3 60.68 -6.58 -29.33
C GLN A 3 59.82 -7.51 -28.42
N ALA A 4 58.63 -7.98 -28.80
CA ALA A 4 58.28 -9.13 -29.65
C ALA A 4 58.13 -10.50 -28.92
N ILE A 5 57.13 -11.28 -29.41
CA ILE A 5 56.92 -12.75 -29.32
C ILE A 5 56.18 -13.24 -28.05
N ILE A 6 55.05 -13.98 -27.98
CA ILE A 6 54.05 -14.70 -28.83
C ILE A 6 53.76 -16.07 -28.15
N LYS A 7 52.45 -16.43 -28.06
CA LYS A 7 51.80 -17.76 -27.87
C LYS A 7 51.81 -18.44 -26.49
N PHE A 8 50.61 -18.62 -25.91
CA PHE A 8 49.87 -19.91 -26.02
C PHE A 8 48.36 -19.76 -25.72
N VAL A 9 47.60 -20.67 -26.31
CA VAL A 9 46.14 -20.74 -26.48
C VAL A 9 45.44 -21.32 -25.24
N GLY A 10 44.19 -20.90 -24.96
CA GLY A 10 43.17 -21.82 -24.43
C GLY A 10 42.24 -21.31 -23.33
N SER A 11 40.96 -21.15 -23.70
CA SER A 11 39.77 -21.32 -22.87
C SER A 11 39.30 -20.18 -21.94
N SER A 12 38.28 -19.47 -22.44
CA SER A 12 36.97 -19.22 -21.78
C SER A 12 36.87 -18.31 -20.54
N ARG A 13 36.06 -17.25 -20.71
CA ARG A 13 35.42 -16.33 -19.72
C ARG A 13 36.11 -14.98 -19.43
N GLN A 14 35.98 -14.02 -20.35
CA GLN A 14 35.89 -12.57 -20.02
C GLN A 14 34.44 -12.31 -19.57
N ARG A 15 34.06 -11.76 -18.41
CA ARG A 15 34.54 -10.60 -17.63
C ARG A 15 34.77 -9.37 -18.51
N VAL A 16 33.69 -8.64 -18.78
CA VAL A 16 33.76 -7.25 -19.23
C VAL A 16 33.44 -6.36 -18.03
N LEU A 17 34.44 -5.57 -17.65
CA LEU A 17 34.42 -4.52 -16.64
C LEU A 17 33.70 -3.26 -17.21
N LEU A 18 33.14 -2.49 -16.29
CA LEU A 18 32.39 -1.22 -16.42
C LEU A 18 33.04 -0.11 -17.27
N PRO A 19 32.32 1.02 -17.43
CA PRO A 19 32.88 2.24 -16.85
C PRO A 19 31.95 2.92 -15.84
N ILE A 20 32.51 3.06 -14.63
CA ILE A 20 32.14 3.98 -13.56
C ILE A 20 32.38 5.40 -14.05
N ILE A 21 31.38 6.28 -13.92
CA ILE A 21 31.60 7.73 -13.92
C ILE A 21 31.39 8.21 -12.49
N CYS A 22 32.49 8.64 -11.90
CA CYS A 22 32.62 9.24 -10.58
C CYS A 22 33.11 10.67 -10.81
N PRO A 23 32.55 11.71 -10.18
CA PRO A 23 33.27 12.97 -10.01
C PRO A 23 33.90 13.02 -8.62
N LEU A 24 35.23 13.13 -8.65
CA LEU A 24 36.14 13.53 -7.59
C LEU A 24 35.75 14.88 -6.95
N PHE A 25 35.99 15.07 -5.64
CA PHE A 25 36.84 16.11 -4.99
C PHE A 25 36.51 16.27 -3.46
N PRO A 26 37.43 16.76 -2.60
CA PRO A 26 38.47 15.98 -1.92
C PRO A 26 38.37 15.98 -0.38
N LEU A 27 39.15 15.10 0.25
CA LEU A 27 39.49 15.08 1.67
C LEU A 27 40.23 16.36 2.12
N SER A 28 39.87 16.92 3.28
CA SER A 28 40.78 17.73 4.11
C SER A 28 40.41 17.75 5.60
N ARG A 29 41.30 17.15 6.40
CA ARG A 29 41.86 17.57 7.70
C ARG A 29 40.94 18.06 8.84
N THR A 30 40.84 17.20 9.85
CA THR A 30 41.11 17.45 11.29
C THR A 30 40.99 18.88 11.84
N VAL A 31 40.00 19.13 12.70
CA VAL A 31 40.10 20.05 13.85
C VAL A 31 39.23 19.51 15.00
N ARG A 32 39.84 19.21 16.16
CA ARG A 32 39.14 19.09 17.46
C ARG A 32 39.04 20.48 18.08
N PRO A 33 38.04 20.73 18.95
CA PRO A 33 38.25 21.67 20.05
C PRO A 33 37.98 21.02 21.42
N ARG A 34 38.97 21.15 22.31
CA ARG A 34 38.86 21.11 23.77
C ARG A 34 38.90 22.56 24.28
N ASP A 35 38.20 22.79 25.41
CA ASP A 35 38.27 23.92 26.36
C ASP A 35 37.70 25.26 25.85
N CYS A 36 36.80 26.04 26.49
CA CYS A 36 36.24 26.21 27.86
C CYS A 36 35.05 27.22 27.74
N PRO A 37 34.34 27.73 28.79
CA PRO A 37 34.05 27.25 30.15
C PRO A 37 32.51 27.22 30.47
N GLN A 38 32.16 26.93 31.73
CA GLN A 38 30.82 26.62 32.27
C GLN A 38 29.83 27.81 32.46
N ALA A 39 28.54 27.44 32.39
CA ALA A 39 27.33 27.94 33.10
C ALA A 39 26.40 28.97 32.40
N PRO A 40 25.07 29.02 32.71
CA PRO A 40 24.19 28.07 33.40
C PRO A 40 23.00 27.58 32.53
N VAL A 41 22.25 26.62 33.07
CA VAL A 41 21.07 25.96 32.50
C VAL A 41 19.87 26.91 32.37
N SER A 42 19.21 26.92 31.22
CA SER A 42 17.79 27.23 31.08
C SER A 42 17.13 26.27 30.08
N LEU A 43 16.26 25.40 30.59
CA LEU A 43 15.37 24.53 29.85
C LEU A 43 14.43 25.34 28.95
N THR A 44 14.59 25.25 27.63
CA THR A 44 13.51 25.32 26.62
C THR A 44 14.09 25.17 25.22
N GLY A 45 13.64 24.18 24.46
CA GLY A 45 13.80 24.12 23.00
C GLY A 45 14.74 23.03 22.48
N LEU A 46 14.19 21.84 22.21
CA LEU A 46 14.80 20.79 21.39
C LEU A 46 14.90 21.25 19.92
N PRO A 47 16.05 21.03 19.25
CA PRO A 47 15.99 20.59 17.86
C PRO A 47 17.09 19.54 17.58
N VAL A 48 16.75 18.26 17.68
CA VAL A 48 17.63 17.15 17.21
C VAL A 48 16.88 16.17 16.30
N PHE A 49 15.55 16.28 16.20
CA PHE A 49 14.73 15.37 15.37
C PHE A 49 14.68 15.71 13.87
N ASP A 50 15.04 16.93 13.45
CA ASP A 50 14.86 17.38 12.06
C ASP A 50 15.98 17.01 11.09
N ARG A 51 17.11 16.45 11.56
CA ARG A 51 18.30 16.28 10.70
C ARG A 51 18.42 14.92 10.01
N TYR A 52 17.65 13.91 10.41
CA TYR A 52 17.76 12.55 9.84
C TYR A 52 16.71 12.22 8.76
N ILE A 53 15.67 13.04 8.60
CA ILE A 53 14.63 12.83 7.57
C ILE A 53 15.03 13.45 6.21
N LEU A 54 16.07 14.27 6.15
CA LEU A 54 16.36 15.11 4.97
C LEU A 54 17.41 14.55 3.99
N ASP A 55 18.03 13.39 4.23
CA ASP A 55 19.13 12.90 3.37
C ASP A 55 18.84 11.59 2.60
N GLN A 56 17.61 11.06 2.71
CA GLN A 56 17.10 10.08 1.75
C GLN A 56 16.27 10.86 0.73
N GLN A 57 16.60 10.74 -0.56
CA GLN A 57 15.85 11.32 -1.68
C GLN A 57 14.43 10.74 -1.79
N ILE A 58 13.57 11.10 -0.84
CA ILE A 58 12.13 10.84 -0.88
C ILE A 58 11.52 12.02 -1.62
N THR A 59 11.23 11.79 -2.88
CA THR A 59 10.39 12.67 -3.69
C THR A 59 9.06 12.94 -2.99
N GLY A 60 8.93 14.14 -2.40
CA GLY A 60 7.68 14.88 -2.26
C GLY A 60 6.57 14.25 -1.42
N VAL A 61 6.75 14.17 -0.09
CA VAL A 61 5.62 14.07 0.85
C VAL A 61 5.42 15.42 1.52
N LYS A 62 4.48 16.20 0.99
CA LYS A 62 4.07 17.48 1.57
C LYS A 62 3.10 17.18 2.72
N VAL A 63 3.63 17.01 3.92
CA VAL A 63 2.84 17.09 5.15
C VAL A 63 2.47 18.55 5.32
N LEU A 64 1.18 18.88 5.17
CA LEU A 64 0.44 19.87 5.97
C LEU A 64 -0.99 19.96 5.43
N GLY A 65 -1.93 19.47 6.24
CA GLY A 65 -3.33 19.76 6.09
C GLY A 65 -3.58 21.24 6.40
N LEU A 66 -3.81 22.01 5.34
CA LEU A 66 -4.54 23.27 5.38
C LEU A 66 -5.42 23.28 4.14
N HIS A 67 -6.74 23.25 4.34
CA HIS A 67 -7.69 23.61 3.29
C HIS A 67 -7.51 25.09 2.99
N THR A 68 -6.66 25.40 2.02
CA THR A 68 -6.65 26.72 1.38
C THR A 68 -7.10 26.53 -0.06
N SER A 69 -8.30 27.01 -0.34
CA SER A 69 -8.80 27.27 -1.69
C SER A 69 -7.83 28.23 -2.38
N THR A 70 -6.96 27.70 -3.22
CA THR A 70 -6.25 28.46 -4.25
C THR A 70 -6.28 27.65 -5.53
N ALA A 71 -7.11 28.08 -6.46
CA ALA A 71 -7.16 27.61 -7.85
C ALA A 71 -5.84 27.98 -8.55
N MET A 72 -4.79 27.21 -8.32
CA MET A 72 -3.70 27.03 -9.27
C MET A 72 -4.16 25.93 -10.22
N ALA A 73 -4.04 26.15 -11.54
CA ALA A 73 -4.31 25.13 -12.54
C ALA A 73 -3.35 23.94 -12.32
N ALA A 74 -3.78 22.97 -11.51
CA ALA A 74 -3.05 21.76 -11.25
C ALA A 74 -2.85 21.04 -12.58
N LYS A 75 -1.59 20.82 -12.96
CA LYS A 75 -1.25 20.06 -14.17
C LYS A 75 -1.95 18.70 -14.09
N ALA A 76 -2.84 18.42 -15.04
CA ALA A 76 -3.58 17.17 -15.08
C ALA A 76 -2.61 15.98 -15.12
N PHE A 77 -2.96 14.93 -14.36
CA PHE A 77 -2.25 13.68 -14.34
C PHE A 77 -2.61 12.88 -15.60
N THR A 78 -1.68 12.82 -16.55
CA THR A 78 -1.91 12.20 -17.87
C THR A 78 -1.64 10.70 -17.85
N ILE A 79 -2.61 9.90 -18.30
CA ILE A 79 -2.52 8.44 -18.41
C ILE A 79 -2.36 8.02 -19.87
N GLY A 80 -1.47 7.06 -20.13
CA GLY A 80 -1.36 6.39 -21.44
C GLY A 80 -0.28 6.93 -22.38
N GLY A 81 0.68 7.72 -21.87
CA GLY A 81 1.80 8.25 -22.66
C GLY A 81 2.65 7.17 -23.35
N ILE A 82 3.26 7.51 -24.49
CA ILE A 82 4.14 6.61 -25.25
C ILE A 82 5.31 6.16 -24.35
N GLY A 83 5.41 4.86 -24.08
CA GLY A 83 6.47 4.29 -23.23
C GLY A 83 6.27 4.49 -21.71
N ALA A 84 5.22 5.19 -21.28
CA ALA A 84 4.86 5.29 -19.87
C ALA A 84 4.26 3.97 -19.41
N GLN A 85 5.05 3.18 -18.68
CA GLN A 85 4.53 1.98 -18.03
C GLN A 85 3.65 2.42 -16.86
N PRO A 86 2.43 1.88 -16.72
CA PRO A 86 1.62 2.16 -15.55
C PRO A 86 2.40 1.73 -14.30
N SER A 87 2.56 2.65 -13.35
CA SER A 87 3.24 2.38 -12.10
C SER A 87 2.23 2.17 -10.98
N LEU A 88 2.64 1.41 -9.96
CA LEU A 88 1.83 1.21 -8.75
C LEU A 88 1.52 2.54 -8.06
N ASP A 89 2.51 3.44 -8.05
CA ASP A 89 2.41 4.76 -7.44
C ASP A 89 1.35 5.62 -8.13
N ASP A 90 1.14 5.45 -9.44
CA ASP A 90 0.09 6.16 -10.18
C ASP A 90 -1.29 5.71 -9.75
N VAL A 91 -1.50 4.40 -9.58
CA VAL A 91 -2.76 3.84 -9.05
C VAL A 91 -3.04 4.41 -7.65
N VAL A 92 -2.04 4.39 -6.77
CA VAL A 92 -2.14 4.92 -5.40
C VAL A 92 -2.47 6.41 -5.41
N LYS A 93 -1.78 7.21 -6.23
CA LYS A 93 -2.02 8.66 -6.35
C LYS A 93 -3.43 8.97 -6.82
N ILE A 94 -3.92 8.25 -7.84
CA ILE A 94 -5.30 8.41 -8.33
C ILE A 94 -6.29 7.97 -7.24
N ALA A 95 -6.01 6.87 -6.54
CA ALA A 95 -6.86 6.33 -5.48
C ALA A 95 -7.01 7.29 -4.28
N GLN A 96 -5.95 8.02 -3.91
CA GLN A 96 -5.98 9.02 -2.84
C GLN A 96 -6.90 10.21 -3.15
N GLY A 97 -7.17 10.49 -4.42
CA GLY A 97 -8.01 11.61 -4.84
C GLY A 97 -7.26 12.94 -4.93
N GLY A 98 -7.98 14.00 -5.34
CA GLY A 98 -7.43 15.37 -5.45
C GLY A 98 -6.59 15.64 -6.70
N LEU A 99 -6.46 14.67 -7.60
CA LEU A 99 -5.80 14.84 -8.91
C LEU A 99 -6.85 14.87 -10.01
N VAL A 100 -6.70 15.82 -10.94
CA VAL A 100 -7.44 15.83 -12.21
C VAL A 100 -6.74 14.85 -13.14
N VAL A 101 -7.44 13.78 -13.51
CA VAL A 101 -6.96 12.76 -14.44
C VAL A 101 -7.30 13.18 -15.87
N ALA A 102 -6.37 12.98 -16.80
CA ALA A 102 -6.58 13.21 -18.23
C ALA A 102 -5.97 12.07 -19.05
N LEU A 103 -6.47 11.85 -20.26
CA LEU A 103 -5.88 10.91 -21.20
C LEU A 103 -4.78 11.58 -22.01
N ASP A 104 -3.68 10.87 -22.23
CA ASP A 104 -2.67 11.28 -23.20
C ASP A 104 -3.21 11.18 -24.63
N ALA A 105 -2.97 12.21 -25.44
CA ALA A 105 -3.49 12.29 -26.81
C ALA A 105 -2.96 11.15 -27.68
N ALA A 106 -1.68 10.79 -27.57
CA ALA A 106 -1.10 9.70 -28.35
C ALA A 106 -1.59 8.33 -27.86
N GLY A 107 -1.76 8.17 -26.55
CA GLY A 107 -2.41 7.00 -25.95
C GLY A 107 -3.85 6.81 -26.45
N ALA A 108 -4.64 7.87 -26.49
CA ALA A 108 -6.01 7.84 -26.98
C ALA A 108 -6.07 7.48 -28.47
N GLU A 109 -5.21 8.06 -29.31
CA GLU A 109 -5.13 7.71 -30.74
C GLU A 109 -4.73 6.24 -30.96
N ARG A 110 -3.85 5.69 -30.13
CA ARG A 110 -3.52 4.26 -30.16
C ARG A 110 -4.77 3.41 -29.89
N VAL A 111 -5.54 3.73 -28.86
CA VAL A 111 -6.78 2.99 -28.55
C VAL A 111 -7.79 3.10 -29.70
N LYS A 112 -7.96 4.30 -30.32
CA LYS A 112 -8.81 4.47 -31.51
C LYS A 112 -8.37 3.61 -32.69
N LYS A 113 -7.06 3.48 -32.91
CA LYS A 113 -6.49 2.67 -34.00
C LYS A 113 -6.69 1.17 -33.77
N GLU A 114 -6.45 0.70 -32.55
CA GLU A 114 -6.57 -0.71 -32.19
C GLU A 114 -8.02 -1.17 -32.07
N SER A 115 -8.93 -0.25 -31.71
CA SER A 115 -10.35 -0.50 -31.47
C SER A 115 -11.22 0.58 -32.15
N PRO A 116 -11.29 0.59 -33.50
CA PRO A 116 -12.05 1.60 -34.22
C PRO A 116 -13.53 1.50 -33.85
N ALA A 117 -14.15 2.65 -33.57
CA ALA A 117 -15.58 2.70 -33.28
C ALA A 117 -16.37 2.12 -34.48
N PRO A 118 -17.29 1.18 -34.25
CA PRO A 118 -18.11 0.64 -35.33
C PRO A 118 -18.97 1.75 -35.95
N LYS A 119 -19.19 1.68 -37.27
CA LYS A 119 -20.00 2.67 -38.03
C LYS A 119 -21.43 2.80 -37.48
N SER A 120 -21.96 1.75 -36.85
CA SER A 120 -23.22 1.75 -36.10
C SER A 120 -23.01 0.98 -34.79
N PHE A 121 -22.76 1.69 -33.70
CA PHE A 121 -22.70 1.08 -32.38
C PHE A 121 -24.11 0.79 -31.88
N GLN A 122 -24.40 -0.46 -31.57
CA GLN A 122 -25.61 -0.86 -30.86
C GLN A 122 -25.18 -1.39 -29.49
N PRO A 123 -25.55 -0.72 -28.39
CA PRO A 123 -25.35 -1.29 -27.07
C PRO A 123 -26.14 -2.60 -26.98
N GLU A 124 -25.57 -3.59 -26.31
CA GLU A 124 -26.33 -4.80 -26.03
C GLU A 124 -27.51 -4.50 -25.10
N THR A 125 -28.55 -5.33 -25.16
CA THR A 125 -29.65 -5.24 -24.20
C THR A 125 -29.08 -5.48 -22.81
N PHE A 126 -29.26 -4.50 -21.92
CA PHE A 126 -28.78 -4.63 -20.54
C PHE A 126 -29.47 -5.80 -19.85
N VAL A 127 -28.70 -6.86 -19.60
CA VAL A 127 -29.04 -7.92 -18.66
C VAL A 127 -28.20 -7.69 -17.42
N PRO A 128 -28.78 -7.50 -16.22
CA PRO A 128 -28.00 -7.36 -14.99
C PRO A 128 -27.15 -8.61 -14.77
N SER A 129 -25.97 -8.46 -14.16
CA SER A 129 -25.14 -9.63 -13.84
C SER A 129 -25.92 -10.63 -12.95
N PRO A 130 -25.65 -11.95 -13.03
CA PRO A 130 -26.36 -12.95 -12.23
C PRO A 130 -26.27 -12.65 -10.72
N ASP A 131 -25.13 -12.12 -10.27
CA ASP A 131 -24.89 -11.74 -8.88
C ASP A 131 -25.60 -10.44 -8.50
N ALA A 132 -26.01 -9.66 -9.51
CA ALA A 132 -27.19 -8.78 -9.58
C ALA A 132 -27.98 -8.57 -8.29
N ALA A 133 -28.70 -9.64 -7.95
CA ALA A 133 -29.81 -9.70 -7.01
C ALA A 133 -29.39 -9.88 -5.55
N THR A 134 -28.16 -10.32 -5.29
CA THR A 134 -27.68 -10.51 -3.92
C THR A 134 -27.11 -9.18 -3.41
N PRO A 135 -27.66 -8.59 -2.33
CA PRO A 135 -27.08 -7.39 -1.76
C PRO A 135 -25.67 -7.72 -1.23
N PRO A 136 -24.65 -6.94 -1.60
CA PRO A 136 -23.29 -7.21 -1.17
C PRO A 136 -23.18 -7.09 0.35
N GLN A 137 -22.64 -8.12 1.00
CA GLN A 137 -22.48 -8.15 2.46
C GLN A 137 -21.51 -7.08 2.95
N GLN A 138 -20.52 -6.73 2.12
CA GLN A 138 -19.53 -5.69 2.37
C GLN A 138 -19.18 -5.01 1.04
N LEU A 139 -18.93 -3.70 1.08
CA LEU A 139 -18.57 -2.89 -0.08
C LEU A 139 -17.13 -2.41 0.01
N LEU A 140 -16.52 -2.15 -1.14
CA LEU A 140 -15.23 -1.47 -1.23
C LEU A 140 -15.38 -0.03 -0.76
N ASP A 141 -14.40 0.45 -0.01
CA ASP A 141 -14.34 1.85 0.40
C ASP A 141 -14.05 2.79 -0.79
N VAL A 142 -14.03 4.09 -0.51
CA VAL A 142 -13.78 5.15 -1.50
C VAL A 142 -12.42 5.00 -2.19
N GLN A 143 -11.36 4.73 -1.44
CA GLN A 143 -10.01 4.62 -1.99
C GLN A 143 -9.85 3.34 -2.79
N GLN A 144 -10.38 2.23 -2.28
CA GLN A 144 -10.41 0.93 -2.95
C GLN A 144 -11.18 1.04 -4.27
N THR A 145 -12.38 1.61 -4.25
CA THR A 145 -13.18 1.82 -5.46
C THR A 145 -12.44 2.68 -6.50
N ARG A 146 -11.80 3.78 -6.06
CA ARG A 146 -10.97 4.59 -6.96
C ARG A 146 -9.77 3.82 -7.52
N ALA A 147 -9.14 2.96 -6.72
CA ALA A 147 -8.03 2.12 -7.19
C ALA A 147 -8.48 1.09 -8.23
N VAL A 148 -9.67 0.50 -8.08
CA VAL A 148 -10.26 -0.39 -9.10
C VAL A 148 -10.51 0.37 -10.41
N LEU A 149 -11.12 1.56 -10.33
CA LEU A 149 -11.36 2.41 -11.51
C LEU A 149 -10.05 2.84 -12.18
N ALA A 150 -9.06 3.26 -11.40
CA ALA A 150 -7.75 3.67 -11.90
C ALA A 150 -7.02 2.53 -12.61
N THR A 151 -6.99 1.35 -11.98
CA THR A 151 -6.36 0.16 -12.57
C THR A 151 -7.08 -0.25 -13.85
N ARG A 152 -8.42 -0.24 -13.85
CA ARG A 152 -9.21 -0.53 -15.06
C ARG A 152 -8.93 0.47 -16.17
N LEU A 153 -8.87 1.77 -15.86
CA LEU A 153 -8.52 2.80 -16.83
C LEU A 153 -7.14 2.57 -17.45
N LEU A 154 -6.13 2.20 -16.64
CA LEU A 154 -4.79 1.87 -17.13
C LEU A 154 -4.81 0.67 -18.10
N THR A 155 -5.60 -0.36 -17.79
CA THR A 155 -5.72 -1.54 -18.67
C THR A 155 -6.37 -1.21 -20.01
N VAL A 156 -7.45 -0.39 -20.01
CA VAL A 156 -8.10 0.10 -21.23
C VAL A 156 -7.14 0.95 -22.07
N MET A 157 -6.38 1.82 -21.42
CA MET A 157 -5.41 2.71 -22.07
C MET A 157 -4.18 1.98 -22.64
N ASN A 158 -3.95 0.72 -22.27
CA ASN A 158 -2.90 -0.10 -22.87
C ASN A 158 -3.19 -0.42 -24.36
N GLY A 159 -4.45 -0.28 -24.79
CA GLY A 159 -4.85 -0.36 -26.20
C GLY A 159 -4.93 -1.77 -26.79
N ARG A 160 -4.69 -2.82 -25.99
CA ARG A 160 -4.71 -4.23 -26.44
C ARG A 160 -6.08 -4.90 -26.27
N SER A 161 -6.99 -4.26 -25.55
CA SER A 161 -8.24 -4.80 -25.02
C SER A 161 -9.41 -4.84 -26.00
N GLY A 162 -9.36 -4.10 -27.11
CA GLY A 162 -10.51 -4.00 -28.02
C GLY A 162 -11.61 -3.02 -27.57
N THR A 163 -11.40 -2.26 -26.50
CA THR A 163 -12.40 -1.34 -25.92
C THR A 163 -12.35 0.06 -26.53
N ARG A 164 -13.52 0.69 -26.70
CA ARG A 164 -13.63 2.06 -27.20
C ARG A 164 -13.04 3.10 -26.24
N VAL A 165 -12.52 4.20 -26.80
CA VAL A 165 -11.99 5.34 -26.02
C VAL A 165 -13.08 6.00 -25.17
N GLN A 166 -14.33 5.98 -25.61
CA GLN A 166 -15.46 6.50 -24.83
C GLN A 166 -15.60 5.84 -23.45
N VAL A 167 -15.18 4.58 -23.30
CA VAL A 167 -15.14 3.90 -22.01
C VAL A 167 -14.04 4.49 -21.13
N ALA A 168 -12.86 4.77 -21.70
CA ALA A 168 -11.77 5.41 -20.97
C ALA A 168 -12.15 6.83 -20.52
N ASP A 169 -12.75 7.63 -21.42
CA ASP A 169 -13.25 8.97 -21.11
C ASP A 169 -14.28 8.92 -19.97
N TYR A 170 -15.19 7.96 -20.01
CA TYR A 170 -16.19 7.77 -18.96
C TYR A 170 -15.55 7.46 -17.59
N LEU A 171 -14.56 6.57 -17.53
CA LEU A 171 -13.84 6.26 -16.29
C LEU A 171 -13.08 7.47 -15.75
N VAL A 172 -12.47 8.28 -16.62
CA VAL A 172 -11.81 9.54 -16.24
C VAL A 172 -12.80 10.52 -15.63
N GLU A 173 -13.96 10.71 -16.27
CA GLU A 173 -15.02 11.58 -15.77
C GLU A 173 -15.55 11.11 -14.41
N MET A 174 -15.77 9.81 -14.23
CA MET A 174 -16.16 9.24 -12.94
C MET A 174 -15.11 9.51 -11.84
N LEU A 175 -13.83 9.32 -12.14
CA LEU A 175 -12.72 9.60 -11.21
C LEU A 175 -12.61 11.07 -10.86
N ASN A 176 -12.78 11.97 -11.84
CA ASN A 176 -12.67 13.42 -11.67
C ASN A 176 -13.87 14.00 -10.91
N LYS A 177 -15.08 13.53 -11.20
CA LYS A 177 -16.31 13.97 -10.53
C LYS A 177 -16.61 13.21 -9.24
N ASN A 178 -15.75 12.27 -8.84
CA ASN A 178 -15.95 11.40 -7.67
C ASN A 178 -17.29 10.64 -7.69
N ILE A 179 -17.75 10.23 -8.86
CA ILE A 179 -18.91 9.36 -9.00
C ILE A 179 -18.40 7.93 -8.89
N LEU A 180 -18.38 7.40 -7.68
CA LEU A 180 -17.78 6.10 -7.38
C LEU A 180 -18.87 5.03 -7.29
N PRO A 181 -18.79 3.93 -8.05
CA PRO A 181 -19.80 2.89 -8.01
C PRO A 181 -19.68 2.03 -6.74
N ALA A 182 -20.80 1.60 -6.18
CA ALA A 182 -20.86 0.64 -5.09
C ALA A 182 -20.42 -0.74 -5.58
N LEU A 183 -19.14 -1.05 -5.37
CA LEU A 183 -18.53 -2.32 -5.73
C LEU A 183 -18.49 -3.26 -4.52
N PRO A 184 -18.84 -4.54 -4.68
CA PRO A 184 -18.74 -5.52 -3.59
C PRO A 184 -17.28 -5.72 -3.18
N ALA A 185 -17.02 -5.85 -1.88
CA ALA A 185 -15.80 -6.43 -1.36
C ALA A 185 -15.89 -7.96 -1.45
N ALA A 186 -16.03 -8.46 -2.69
CA ALA A 186 -16.17 -9.87 -2.99
C ALA A 186 -14.83 -10.62 -2.87
N SER A 187 -14.91 -11.94 -2.73
CA SER A 187 -13.73 -12.82 -2.73
C SER A 187 -13.11 -13.01 -4.12
N ALA A 188 -13.81 -12.65 -5.19
CA ALA A 188 -13.38 -12.89 -6.57
C ALA A 188 -13.50 -11.65 -7.46
N ASP A 189 -12.49 -11.41 -8.30
CA ASP A 189 -12.45 -10.28 -9.23
C ASP A 189 -13.62 -10.25 -10.24
N PRO A 190 -14.03 -11.37 -10.88
CA PRO A 190 -15.09 -11.34 -11.88
C PRO A 190 -16.42 -10.77 -11.36
N GLU A 191 -16.75 -11.01 -10.09
CA GLU A 191 -17.94 -10.46 -9.46
C GLU A 191 -17.87 -8.93 -9.40
N VAL A 192 -16.76 -8.39 -8.87
CA VAL A 192 -16.51 -6.94 -8.78
C VAL A 192 -16.54 -6.28 -10.15
N LEU A 193 -15.92 -6.93 -11.14
CA LEU A 193 -15.75 -6.40 -12.47
C LEU A 193 -17.03 -6.50 -13.32
N SER A 194 -17.86 -7.52 -13.09
CA SER A 194 -19.19 -7.60 -13.69
C SER A 194 -20.05 -6.41 -13.27
N ARG A 195 -19.98 -6.00 -11.99
CA ARG A 195 -20.66 -4.80 -11.48
C ARG A 195 -20.10 -3.53 -12.10
N LEU A 196 -18.80 -3.45 -12.32
CA LEU A 196 -18.19 -2.33 -13.04
C LEU A 196 -18.64 -2.25 -14.52
N ALA A 197 -18.91 -3.39 -15.16
CA ALA A 197 -19.49 -3.40 -16.50
C ALA A 197 -20.96 -2.94 -16.51
N ASP A 198 -21.73 -3.28 -15.47
CA ASP A 198 -23.11 -2.79 -15.30
C ASP A 198 -23.16 -1.27 -15.10
N VAL A 199 -22.17 -0.70 -14.41
CA VAL A 199 -21.99 0.75 -14.22
C VAL A 199 -21.80 1.49 -15.54
N CYS A 200 -21.18 0.85 -16.55
CA CYS A 200 -21.05 1.41 -17.89
C CYS A 200 -22.37 1.43 -18.68
N HIS A 201 -23.41 0.77 -18.17
CA HIS A 201 -24.80 0.87 -18.64
C HIS A 201 -25.65 1.82 -17.77
N GLY A 202 -25.06 2.46 -16.76
CA GLY A 202 -25.75 3.34 -15.82
C GLY A 202 -26.51 2.62 -14.71
N ALA A 203 -26.29 1.31 -14.53
CA ALA A 203 -26.91 0.52 -13.47
C ALA A 203 -26.03 0.45 -12.22
N GLY A 204 -26.64 0.37 -11.04
CA GLY A 204 -25.96 0.24 -9.76
C GLY A 204 -26.25 1.40 -8.80
N ALA A 205 -25.51 1.43 -7.70
CA ALA A 205 -25.54 2.50 -6.70
C ALA A 205 -24.18 3.18 -6.62
N THR A 206 -24.11 4.32 -5.94
CA THR A 206 -22.83 4.99 -5.65
C THR A 206 -22.34 4.65 -4.24
N VAL A 207 -21.02 4.62 -4.05
CA VAL A 207 -20.41 4.77 -2.72
C VAL A 207 -20.42 6.26 -2.41
N THR A 208 -21.00 6.64 -1.28
CA THR A 208 -21.00 8.03 -0.83
C THR A 208 -19.75 8.35 -0.01
N PRO A 209 -18.87 9.23 -0.52
CA PRO A 209 -18.22 10.25 0.28
C PRO A 209 -18.90 11.58 -0.05
N LEU A 210 -20.01 11.92 0.62
CA LEU A 210 -20.60 13.24 0.37
C LEU A 210 -19.72 14.31 1.05
N PRO A 211 -19.32 15.39 0.37
CA PRO A 211 -18.80 16.58 1.06
C PRO A 211 -19.84 17.14 2.05
N PRO A 212 -19.45 17.92 3.07
CA PRO A 212 -20.42 18.61 3.92
C PRO A 212 -21.21 19.57 3.04
N SER A 213 -22.39 19.15 2.61
CA SER A 213 -23.36 20.01 1.97
C SER A 213 -23.88 20.93 3.05
N GLY A 214 -23.49 22.20 2.97
CA GLY A 214 -24.13 23.25 3.72
C GLY A 214 -25.61 23.31 3.33
N SER A 215 -26.46 22.89 4.26
CA SER A 215 -27.83 23.34 4.38
C SER A 215 -28.26 23.12 5.83
N GLU A 216 -27.98 24.11 6.67
CA GLU A 216 -28.85 24.44 7.80
C GLU A 216 -30.28 24.65 7.25
N PRO A 217 -31.32 24.16 7.94
CA PRO A 217 -31.91 25.05 8.93
C PRO A 217 -32.39 24.36 10.23
N SER A 218 -32.07 25.01 11.37
CA SER A 218 -32.88 25.19 12.60
C SER A 218 -33.44 23.92 13.28
N SER A 219 -33.25 23.67 14.58
CA SER A 219 -33.48 24.60 15.70
C SER A 219 -33.04 24.03 17.06
N ALA A 220 -32.49 24.93 17.90
CA ALA A 220 -32.51 24.97 19.38
C ALA A 220 -31.46 24.16 20.22
N PRO A 221 -31.11 24.67 21.43
CA PRO A 221 -29.73 24.67 21.93
C PRO A 221 -29.49 23.93 23.27
N ALA A 222 -28.19 23.79 23.58
CA ALA A 222 -27.54 23.68 24.90
C ALA A 222 -27.80 22.41 25.75
N ASP A 223 -26.74 21.63 26.00
CA ASP A 223 -26.04 21.60 27.30
C ASP A 223 -24.99 20.47 27.38
N GLY A 224 -23.85 20.77 28.01
CA GLY A 224 -23.12 19.79 28.84
C GLY A 224 -21.96 19.00 28.22
N ASN A 225 -20.76 19.56 28.34
CA ASN A 225 -19.45 18.89 28.50
C ASN A 225 -19.39 17.35 28.37
N SER A 226 -18.78 16.86 27.29
CA SER A 226 -17.98 15.62 27.35
C SER A 226 -16.80 15.72 26.40
N SER A 227 -15.61 15.87 26.99
CA SER A 227 -14.33 15.80 26.30
C SER A 227 -13.99 14.34 25.98
N CYS A 228 -14.32 13.89 24.77
CA CYS A 228 -13.86 12.60 24.24
C CYS A 228 -12.59 12.79 23.38
N HIS A 229 -11.43 12.81 24.04
CA HIS A 229 -10.16 12.51 23.37
C HIS A 229 -10.03 10.98 23.29
N SER A 230 -10.59 10.37 22.26
CA SER A 230 -10.17 9.04 21.81
C SER A 230 -9.58 9.19 20.42
N GLY A 231 -8.26 8.96 20.30
CA GLY A 231 -7.57 8.82 19.03
C GLY A 231 -8.17 7.67 18.25
N SER A 232 -9.17 7.99 17.43
CA SER A 232 -9.86 7.02 16.59
C SER A 232 -8.92 6.57 15.49
N SER A 233 -8.71 5.24 15.46
CA SER A 233 -8.20 4.46 14.33
C SER A 233 -8.62 5.07 13.00
N ARG A 234 -7.64 5.36 12.13
CA ARG A 234 -7.83 5.84 10.75
C ARG A 234 -8.28 4.73 9.79
N HIS A 235 -9.12 3.81 10.26
CA HIS A 235 -9.94 2.95 9.42
C HIS A 235 -11.40 3.30 9.68
N PRO A 236 -12.15 3.84 8.70
CA PRO A 236 -13.59 3.99 8.87
C PRO A 236 -14.18 2.58 9.03
N PRO A 237 -15.12 2.36 9.96
CA PRO A 237 -15.81 1.08 10.08
C PRO A 237 -16.54 0.77 8.77
N ALA A 238 -16.50 -0.50 8.36
CA ALA A 238 -17.26 -1.04 7.24
C ALA A 238 -18.77 -1.01 7.55
N GLY A 239 -19.39 0.17 7.46
CA GLY A 239 -20.84 0.34 7.47
C GLY A 239 -21.45 0.02 6.10
N PRO A 240 -22.79 -0.18 6.00
CA PRO A 240 -23.45 -0.36 4.72
C PRO A 240 -23.45 0.97 3.95
N PHE A 241 -22.49 1.13 3.03
CA PHE A 241 -22.36 2.31 2.17
C PHE A 241 -23.33 2.22 0.98
N THR A 242 -24.59 2.60 1.15
CA THR A 242 -25.51 2.74 0.01
C THR A 242 -25.79 4.22 -0.27
N GLY A 243 -25.13 4.78 -1.28
CA GLY A 243 -25.44 6.10 -1.83
C GLY A 243 -26.69 6.09 -2.73
N PRO A 244 -27.05 7.25 -3.32
CA PRO A 244 -28.15 7.33 -4.28
C PRO A 244 -27.91 6.43 -5.49
N ALA A 245 -28.98 6.17 -6.24
CA ALA A 245 -28.92 5.40 -7.48
C ALA A 245 -27.87 6.02 -8.41
N LEU A 246 -27.06 5.18 -9.07
CA LEU A 246 -26.01 5.66 -9.97
C LEU A 246 -26.58 6.55 -11.07
N SER A 247 -27.75 6.20 -11.60
CA SER A 247 -28.47 6.99 -12.61
C SER A 247 -28.74 8.42 -12.15
N GLU A 248 -29.07 8.62 -10.88
CA GLU A 248 -29.31 9.94 -10.32
C GLU A 248 -28.01 10.75 -10.25
N ALA A 249 -26.94 10.15 -9.70
CA ALA A 249 -25.62 10.80 -9.63
C ALA A 249 -25.06 11.15 -11.02
N LEU A 250 -25.24 10.27 -12.01
CA LEU A 250 -24.86 10.52 -13.40
C LEU A 250 -25.68 11.67 -14.00
N SER A 251 -26.99 11.73 -13.71
CA SER A 251 -27.86 12.81 -14.19
C SER A 251 -27.47 14.18 -13.62
N GLN A 252 -27.15 14.23 -12.32
CA GLN A 252 -26.70 15.44 -11.63
C GLN A 252 -25.33 15.92 -12.16
N ALA A 253 -24.47 15.00 -12.56
CA ALA A 253 -23.15 15.29 -13.12
C ALA A 253 -23.14 15.55 -14.63
N GLY A 254 -24.30 15.44 -15.31
CA GLY A 254 -24.42 15.56 -16.76
C GLY A 254 -23.61 14.51 -17.52
N LEU A 255 -23.43 13.32 -16.95
CA LEU A 255 -22.68 12.22 -17.58
C LEU A 255 -23.62 11.19 -18.18
N THR A 256 -23.35 10.84 -19.44
CA THR A 256 -24.07 9.78 -20.15
C THR A 256 -23.23 8.50 -20.17
N PRO A 257 -23.76 7.36 -19.69
CA PRO A 257 -23.05 6.09 -19.77
C PRO A 257 -22.82 5.71 -21.24
N PRO A 258 -21.64 5.19 -21.61
CA PRO A 258 -21.32 4.89 -23.00
C PRO A 258 -22.11 3.70 -23.58
N GLY A 259 -22.68 2.84 -22.71
CA GLY A 259 -23.21 1.52 -23.06
C GLY A 259 -22.10 0.60 -23.57
N LEU A 260 -22.21 -0.70 -23.36
CA LEU A 260 -21.19 -1.65 -23.84
C LEU A 260 -21.73 -2.51 -24.97
N SER A 261 -20.84 -2.94 -25.87
CA SER A 261 -21.09 -4.12 -26.68
C SER A 261 -20.78 -5.40 -25.88
N GLY A 262 -21.32 -6.54 -26.28
CA GLY A 262 -21.03 -7.81 -25.60
C GLY A 262 -19.54 -8.16 -25.54
N ALA A 263 -18.76 -7.79 -26.56
CA ALA A 263 -17.31 -7.95 -26.53
C ALA A 263 -16.66 -7.05 -25.46
N GLU A 264 -17.07 -5.78 -25.35
CA GLU A 264 -16.56 -4.86 -24.33
C GLU A 264 -16.96 -5.27 -22.91
N ARG A 265 -18.18 -5.81 -22.73
CA ARG A 265 -18.62 -6.32 -21.43
C ARG A 265 -17.79 -7.48 -20.94
N VAL A 266 -17.49 -8.45 -21.82
CA VAL A 266 -16.62 -9.58 -21.47
C VAL A 266 -15.22 -9.10 -21.09
N VAL A 267 -14.68 -8.12 -21.81
CA VAL A 267 -13.36 -7.54 -21.53
C VAL A 267 -13.36 -6.76 -20.21
N LEU A 268 -14.36 -5.92 -19.95
CA LEU A 268 -14.46 -5.16 -18.69
C LEU A 268 -14.75 -6.04 -17.47
N GLY A 269 -15.51 -7.12 -17.66
CA GLY A 269 -15.85 -8.11 -16.63
C GLY A 269 -14.76 -9.12 -16.32
N SER A 270 -13.63 -9.10 -17.03
CA SER A 270 -12.52 -10.05 -16.87
C SER A 270 -11.22 -9.39 -16.40
N GLY A 271 -10.28 -10.24 -15.97
CA GLY A 271 -8.95 -9.84 -15.48
C GLY A 271 -8.90 -9.61 -13.97
N CYS A 272 -7.81 -8.99 -13.52
CA CYS A 272 -7.42 -8.89 -12.11
C CYS A 272 -7.42 -7.46 -11.55
N CYS A 273 -8.15 -6.53 -12.19
CA CYS A 273 -7.99 -5.10 -11.87
C CYS A 273 -8.44 -4.73 -10.45
N ALA A 274 -9.41 -5.46 -9.87
CA ALA A 274 -9.86 -5.17 -8.51
C ALA A 274 -8.82 -5.61 -7.48
N SER A 275 -8.36 -6.86 -7.52
CA SER A 275 -7.28 -7.38 -6.67
C SER A 275 -5.96 -6.64 -6.86
N ALA A 276 -5.58 -6.28 -8.09
CA ALA A 276 -4.38 -5.49 -8.36
C ALA A 276 -4.50 -4.05 -7.80
N GLY A 277 -5.65 -3.40 -7.96
CA GLY A 277 -5.90 -2.05 -7.44
C GLY A 277 -5.89 -2.01 -5.91
N VAL A 278 -6.60 -2.93 -5.25
CA VAL A 278 -6.61 -3.05 -3.79
C VAL A 278 -5.23 -3.49 -3.28
N GLY A 279 -4.57 -4.41 -3.98
CA GLY A 279 -3.21 -4.84 -3.70
C GLY A 279 -2.20 -3.69 -3.75
N ALA A 280 -2.39 -2.73 -4.65
CA ALA A 280 -1.55 -1.53 -4.73
C ALA A 280 -1.63 -0.69 -3.46
N LEU A 281 -2.84 -0.47 -2.95
CA LEU A 281 -3.07 0.22 -1.69
C LEU A 281 -2.47 -0.56 -0.51
N ALA A 282 -2.66 -1.88 -0.48
CA ALA A 282 -2.13 -2.75 0.57
C ALA A 282 -0.59 -2.72 0.61
N VAL A 283 0.08 -2.82 -0.54
CA VAL A 283 1.54 -2.73 -0.62
C VAL A 283 2.04 -1.37 -0.18
N GLN A 284 1.38 -0.29 -0.60
CA GLN A 284 1.77 1.06 -0.19
C GLN A 284 1.60 1.28 1.32
N GLY A 285 0.45 0.87 1.88
CA GLY A 285 0.20 0.90 3.31
C GLY A 285 1.20 0.05 4.09
N GLY A 286 1.54 -1.12 3.55
CA GLY A 286 2.53 -2.03 4.12
C GLY A 286 3.94 -1.44 4.19
N LYS A 287 4.39 -0.71 3.16
CA LYS A 287 5.67 0.02 3.19
C LYS A 287 5.69 1.10 4.28
N GLN A 288 4.62 1.88 4.40
CA GLN A 288 4.50 2.90 5.45
C GLN A 288 4.50 2.25 6.85
N LEU A 289 3.78 1.14 6.99
CA LEU A 289 3.71 0.38 8.23
C LEU A 289 5.07 -0.24 8.59
N GLN A 290 5.85 -0.70 7.61
CA GLN A 290 7.19 -1.24 7.84
C GLN A 290 8.11 -0.19 8.49
N SER A 291 8.19 1.01 7.92
CA SER A 291 9.00 2.10 8.50
C SER A 291 8.53 2.47 9.91
N LEU A 292 7.22 2.53 10.14
CA LEU A 292 6.66 2.78 11.46
C LEU A 292 7.00 1.64 12.44
N ALA A 293 6.90 0.39 12.01
CA ALA A 293 7.17 -0.78 12.82
C ALA A 293 8.65 -0.86 13.24
N THR A 294 9.58 -0.48 12.34
CA THR A 294 11.01 -0.39 12.66
C THR A 294 11.27 0.70 13.71
N ALA A 295 10.68 1.89 13.54
CA ALA A 295 10.79 2.98 14.51
C ALA A 295 10.23 2.60 15.89
N VAL A 296 9.06 1.97 15.93
CA VAL A 296 8.43 1.49 17.17
C VAL A 296 9.26 0.38 17.81
N ALA A 297 9.87 -0.51 17.02
CA ALA A 297 10.78 -1.53 17.54
C ALA A 297 12.04 -0.92 18.18
N ALA A 298 12.64 0.09 17.55
CA ALA A 298 13.77 0.83 18.12
C ALA A 298 13.38 1.50 19.45
N LEU A 299 12.27 2.22 19.49
CA LEU A 299 11.77 2.85 20.72
C LEU A 299 11.49 1.82 21.83
N SER A 300 10.96 0.65 21.46
CA SER A 300 10.73 -0.45 22.40
C SER A 300 12.06 -0.97 22.98
N CYS A 301 13.12 -1.05 22.16
CA CYS A 301 14.46 -1.43 22.60
C CYS A 301 15.04 -0.41 23.57
N GLU A 302 14.87 0.89 23.33
CA GLU A 302 15.29 1.95 24.27
C GLU A 302 14.48 1.98 25.56
N ALA A 303 13.19 1.66 25.50
CA ALA A 303 12.33 1.61 26.66
C ALA A 303 12.81 0.54 27.65
N LEU A 304 13.17 -0.64 27.12
CA LEU A 304 13.63 -1.78 27.90
C LEU A 304 15.13 -1.80 28.19
N GLY A 305 15.93 -1.11 27.36
CA GLY A 305 17.39 -1.06 27.45
C GLY A 305 18.09 -2.28 26.87
N VAL A 306 17.54 -2.84 25.79
CA VAL A 306 18.05 -4.05 25.11
C VAL A 306 19.49 -3.85 24.63
N GLN A 307 20.24 -4.95 24.58
CA GLN A 307 21.61 -4.94 24.07
C GLN A 307 21.65 -4.83 22.54
N THR A 308 22.38 -3.84 22.04
CA THR A 308 22.54 -3.59 20.60
C THR A 308 23.41 -4.63 19.89
N LYS A 309 24.22 -5.38 20.66
CA LYS A 309 25.04 -6.49 20.16
C LYS A 309 24.25 -7.53 19.38
N SER A 310 22.96 -7.73 19.71
CA SER A 310 22.08 -8.65 18.99
C SER A 310 21.79 -8.21 17.54
N PHE A 311 22.08 -6.96 17.19
CA PHE A 311 21.87 -6.38 15.86
C PHE A 311 23.16 -6.25 15.06
N GLU A 312 24.30 -6.71 15.60
CA GLU A 312 25.56 -6.70 14.86
C GLU A 312 25.49 -7.61 13.63
N ALA A 313 26.15 -7.20 12.54
CA ALA A 313 26.12 -7.89 11.26
C ALA A 313 26.50 -9.36 11.40
N ASP A 314 27.60 -9.66 12.11
CA ASP A 314 28.07 -11.04 12.34
C ASP A 314 27.00 -11.94 13.01
N VAL A 315 26.19 -11.37 13.91
CA VAL A 315 25.12 -12.10 14.61
C VAL A 315 23.93 -12.35 13.69
N VAL A 316 23.53 -11.32 12.94
CA VAL A 316 22.36 -11.40 12.06
C VAL A 316 22.67 -12.25 10.83
N GLU A 317 23.86 -12.12 10.24
CA GLU A 317 24.29 -12.90 9.07
C GLU A 317 24.36 -14.41 9.33
N ALA A 318 24.61 -14.84 10.57
CA ALA A 318 24.63 -16.25 10.93
C ALA A 318 23.28 -16.97 10.71
N GLN A 319 22.17 -16.23 10.74
CA GLN A 319 20.82 -16.75 10.49
C GLN A 319 20.10 -16.06 9.31
N GLY A 320 20.57 -14.87 8.93
CA GLY A 320 19.74 -13.81 8.36
C GLY A 320 19.95 -13.63 6.86
N TYR A 321 18.85 -13.71 6.14
CA TYR A 321 18.72 -13.32 4.74
C TYR A 321 18.77 -11.79 4.58
N LYS A 322 18.82 -11.31 3.33
CA LYS A 322 19.07 -9.90 2.99
C LYS A 322 18.13 -8.93 3.72
N GLY A 323 16.84 -9.26 3.80
CA GLY A 323 15.87 -8.46 4.55
C GLY A 323 16.24 -8.28 6.03
N ALA A 324 16.74 -9.32 6.70
CA ALA A 324 17.09 -9.26 8.12
C ALA A 324 18.31 -8.37 8.39
N VAL A 325 19.33 -8.45 7.52
CA VAL A 325 20.52 -7.59 7.59
C VAL A 325 20.14 -6.12 7.42
N ALA A 326 19.32 -5.80 6.41
CA ALA A 326 18.86 -4.43 6.18
C ALA A 326 18.03 -3.88 7.36
N ALA A 327 17.16 -4.70 7.95
CA ALA A 327 16.39 -4.31 9.12
C ALA A 327 17.27 -4.09 10.37
N ALA A 328 18.33 -4.90 10.54
CA ALA A 328 19.30 -4.71 11.61
C ALA A 328 20.07 -3.39 11.44
N ASP A 329 20.51 -3.08 10.22
CA ASP A 329 21.20 -1.83 9.91
C ASP A 329 20.32 -0.61 10.19
N GLU A 330 19.05 -0.65 9.79
CA GLU A 330 18.09 0.42 10.06
C GLU A 330 17.86 0.61 11.58
N LEU A 331 17.68 -0.49 12.32
CA LEU A 331 17.55 -0.44 13.78
C LEU A 331 18.80 0.13 14.45
N ARG A 332 20.00 -0.28 14.03
CA ARG A 332 21.26 0.26 14.56
C ARG A 332 21.39 1.76 14.29
N GLY A 333 21.02 2.21 13.10
CA GLY A 333 21.01 3.64 12.74
C GLY A 333 20.04 4.44 13.61
N LEU A 334 18.85 3.91 13.89
CA LEU A 334 17.88 4.57 14.78
C LEU A 334 18.31 4.61 16.25
N LEU A 335 19.08 3.62 16.69
CA LEU A 335 19.58 3.52 18.08
C LEU A 335 20.94 4.20 18.27
N GLU A 336 21.54 4.74 17.21
CA GLU A 336 22.85 5.35 17.26
C GLU A 336 22.89 6.55 18.22
N GLY A 337 23.82 6.52 19.18
CA GLY A 337 23.98 7.57 20.18
C GLY A 337 22.96 7.55 21.33
N SER A 338 22.04 6.57 21.37
CA SER A 338 21.11 6.41 22.47
C SER A 338 21.85 6.06 23.77
N LYS A 339 21.47 6.73 24.87
CA LYS A 339 21.97 6.43 26.22
C LYS A 339 21.10 5.43 26.97
N ARG A 340 20.00 4.99 26.35
CA ARG A 340 19.02 4.09 26.97
C ARG A 340 19.22 2.64 26.58
N VAL A 341 19.79 2.38 25.41
CA VAL A 341 20.18 1.02 25.00
C VAL A 341 21.38 0.52 25.80
N ASP A 342 21.59 -0.80 25.83
CA ASP A 342 22.69 -1.46 26.54
C ASP A 342 22.69 -1.24 28.08
N THR A 343 21.58 -0.77 28.66
CA THR A 343 21.47 -0.56 30.13
C THR A 343 20.93 -1.78 30.87
N LEU A 344 20.28 -2.71 30.17
CA LEU A 344 19.72 -3.91 30.77
C LEU A 344 20.84 -4.91 31.12
N LYS A 345 20.96 -5.24 32.42
CA LYS A 345 21.96 -6.19 32.92
C LYS A 345 21.60 -7.62 32.52
N ASP A 346 22.59 -8.42 32.15
CA ASP A 346 22.45 -9.82 31.71
C ASP A 346 21.68 -10.74 32.69
N LYS A 347 21.61 -10.39 33.98
CA LYS A 347 20.89 -11.15 35.02
C LYS A 347 19.43 -10.73 35.21
N GLY A 348 18.96 -9.68 34.53
CA GLY A 348 17.66 -9.06 34.78
C GLY A 348 16.49 -9.63 33.96
N ALA A 349 16.77 -10.40 32.90
CA ALA A 349 15.79 -10.77 31.88
C ALA A 349 15.89 -12.24 31.48
N ALA A 350 14.75 -12.95 31.43
CA ALA A 350 14.74 -14.29 30.87
C ALA A 350 14.95 -14.23 29.34
N PRO A 351 15.71 -15.16 28.72
CA PRO A 351 15.94 -15.17 27.28
C PRO A 351 14.65 -15.13 26.43
N GLY A 352 13.57 -15.73 26.92
CA GLY A 352 12.26 -15.70 26.26
C GLY A 352 11.57 -14.32 26.27
N GLU A 353 11.85 -13.48 27.27
CA GLU A 353 11.28 -12.12 27.38
C GLU A 353 11.97 -11.13 26.43
N LEU A 354 13.24 -11.38 26.11
CA LEU A 354 14.02 -10.58 25.17
C LEU A 354 13.88 -11.05 23.71
N ALA A 355 13.37 -12.25 23.48
CA ALA A 355 13.21 -12.83 22.15
C ALA A 355 12.48 -11.91 21.13
N PRO A 356 11.39 -11.18 21.49
CA PRO A 356 10.72 -10.26 20.55
C PRO A 356 11.54 -9.02 20.16
N PHE A 357 12.62 -8.72 20.90
CA PHE A 357 13.52 -7.62 20.61
C PHE A 357 14.72 -8.11 19.81
N THR A 358 15.34 -9.21 20.25
CA THR A 358 16.51 -9.79 19.57
C THR A 358 16.15 -10.38 18.21
N ALA A 359 14.91 -10.88 18.05
CA ALA A 359 14.39 -11.40 16.77
C ALA A 359 13.76 -10.31 15.87
N ALA A 360 13.74 -9.04 16.30
CA ALA A 360 13.12 -7.96 15.53
C ALA A 360 13.72 -7.80 14.12
N PRO A 361 15.05 -7.89 13.91
CA PRO A 361 15.61 -7.84 12.55
C PRO A 361 15.06 -8.95 11.63
N GLN A 362 14.95 -10.17 12.13
CA GLN A 362 14.43 -11.31 11.36
C GLN A 362 12.92 -11.16 11.08
N ARG A 363 12.15 -10.54 11.97
CA ARG A 363 10.70 -10.35 11.76
C ARG A 363 10.42 -9.19 10.79
N LEU A 364 11.08 -8.05 10.99
CA LEU A 364 10.96 -6.90 10.10
C LEU A 364 11.57 -7.17 8.73
N GLY A 365 12.66 -7.95 8.68
CA GLY A 365 13.26 -8.42 7.45
C GLY A 365 12.31 -9.30 6.62
N ALA A 366 11.57 -10.21 7.28
CA ALA A 366 10.60 -11.08 6.60
C ALA A 366 9.48 -10.26 5.97
N LEU A 367 9.01 -9.24 6.70
CA LEU A 367 8.04 -8.28 6.18
C LEU A 367 8.58 -7.51 4.97
N SER A 368 9.85 -7.08 5.01
CA SER A 368 10.51 -6.40 3.89
C SER A 368 10.53 -7.25 2.61
N GLU A 369 10.91 -8.52 2.73
CA GLU A 369 10.97 -9.43 1.58
C GLU A 369 9.57 -9.76 1.05
N ALA A 370 8.60 -10.01 1.95
CA ALA A 370 7.21 -10.25 1.57
C ALA A 370 6.60 -9.03 0.86
N LEU A 371 6.86 -7.81 1.34
CA LEU A 371 6.45 -6.57 0.67
C LEU A 371 7.09 -6.40 -0.70
N SER A 372 8.37 -6.75 -0.84
CA SER A 372 9.08 -6.68 -2.12
C SER A 372 8.54 -7.67 -3.15
N ALA A 373 8.21 -8.89 -2.70
CA ALA A 373 7.57 -9.91 -3.52
C ALA A 373 6.15 -9.47 -3.94
N ALA A 374 5.32 -9.02 -3.00
CA ALA A 374 3.99 -8.50 -3.26
C ALA A 374 4.02 -7.29 -4.22
N TYR A 375 4.92 -6.34 -4.00
CA TYR A 375 5.12 -5.20 -4.91
C TYR A 375 5.42 -5.65 -6.33
N THR A 376 6.34 -6.60 -6.50
CA THR A 376 6.73 -7.10 -7.82
C THR A 376 5.56 -7.80 -8.53
N CYS A 377 4.79 -8.59 -7.77
CA CYS A 377 3.63 -9.28 -8.30
C CYS A 377 2.52 -8.30 -8.70
N VAL A 378 2.08 -7.44 -7.78
CA VAL A 378 1.02 -6.44 -8.06
C VAL A 378 1.42 -5.51 -9.20
N ARG A 379 2.69 -5.06 -9.24
CA ARG A 379 3.20 -4.25 -10.34
C ARG A 379 3.06 -4.97 -11.69
N SER A 380 3.36 -6.27 -11.72
CA SER A 380 3.25 -7.06 -12.93
C SER A 380 1.79 -7.19 -13.39
N GLU A 381 0.84 -7.33 -12.47
CA GLU A 381 -0.59 -7.38 -12.78
C GLU A 381 -1.13 -6.03 -13.29
N VAL A 382 -0.74 -4.93 -12.66
CA VAL A 382 -1.09 -3.57 -13.12
C VAL A 382 -0.54 -3.30 -14.53
N GLN A 383 0.66 -3.82 -14.85
CA GLN A 383 1.34 -3.60 -16.13
C GLN A 383 0.91 -4.57 -17.23
N SER A 384 0.66 -5.84 -16.90
CA SER A 384 0.17 -6.83 -17.85
C SER A 384 -1.21 -6.43 -18.37
N GLY A 385 -2.00 -5.80 -17.49
CA GLY A 385 -3.35 -5.36 -17.76
C GLY A 385 -4.22 -6.51 -18.25
N ALA A 386 -4.08 -7.69 -17.61
CA ALA A 386 -4.65 -9.02 -17.90
C ALA A 386 -5.97 -9.03 -18.69
N LEU A 387 -5.88 -8.63 -19.95
CA LEU A 387 -6.97 -8.58 -20.91
C LEU A 387 -6.54 -9.39 -22.12
N PRO A 388 -7.44 -10.22 -22.67
CA PRO A 388 -7.15 -10.93 -23.89
C PRO A 388 -6.76 -9.94 -24.99
N PRO A 389 -5.71 -10.21 -25.78
CA PRO A 389 -5.53 -9.48 -27.02
C PRO A 389 -6.78 -9.60 -27.89
N ARG A 390 -7.02 -8.58 -28.71
CA ARG A 390 -8.18 -8.52 -29.58
C ARG A 390 -8.40 -9.84 -30.34
N GLY A 391 -9.58 -10.43 -30.18
CA GLY A 391 -9.98 -11.66 -30.88
C GLY A 391 -9.58 -12.97 -30.20
N THR A 392 -8.94 -12.94 -29.03
CA THR A 392 -8.68 -14.15 -28.23
C THR A 392 -9.69 -14.31 -27.09
N ALA A 393 -9.86 -15.55 -26.61
CA ALA A 393 -10.69 -15.80 -25.43
C ALA A 393 -10.12 -15.05 -24.22
N PRO A 394 -10.99 -14.45 -23.37
CA PRO A 394 -10.57 -13.83 -22.11
C PRO A 394 -9.77 -14.81 -21.27
N LEU A 395 -8.62 -14.35 -20.76
CA LEU A 395 -7.90 -15.07 -19.72
C LEU A 395 -8.81 -15.08 -18.49
N ALA A 396 -9.24 -16.28 -18.09
CA ALA A 396 -10.28 -16.46 -17.08
C ALA A 396 -9.80 -16.17 -15.65
N ALA A 397 -8.48 -16.05 -15.41
CA ALA A 397 -7.95 -15.92 -14.06
C ALA A 397 -6.82 -14.88 -13.94
N PRO A 398 -6.71 -14.19 -12.79
CA PRO A 398 -5.48 -13.47 -12.40
C PRO A 398 -4.28 -14.42 -12.45
N SER A 399 -3.07 -13.85 -12.51
CA SER A 399 -1.87 -14.66 -12.32
C SER A 399 -1.96 -15.42 -10.98
N PRO A 400 -1.64 -16.73 -10.94
CA PRO A 400 -1.62 -17.50 -9.69
C PRO A 400 -0.60 -16.97 -8.67
N LEU A 401 0.31 -16.09 -9.11
CA LEU A 401 1.29 -15.45 -8.26
C LEU A 401 0.67 -14.44 -7.29
N LEU A 402 -0.38 -13.72 -7.71
CA LEU A 402 -0.94 -12.62 -6.91
C LEU A 402 -1.54 -13.10 -5.59
N PRO A 403 -2.46 -14.10 -5.57
CA PRO A 403 -3.00 -14.62 -4.31
C PRO A 403 -1.91 -15.13 -3.37
N THR A 404 -0.92 -15.85 -3.91
CA THR A 404 0.20 -16.42 -3.14
C THR A 404 1.03 -15.33 -2.47
N CYS A 405 1.48 -14.32 -3.23
CA CYS A 405 2.27 -13.22 -2.68
C CYS A 405 1.49 -12.38 -1.65
N MET A 406 0.19 -12.17 -1.85
CA MET A 406 -0.65 -11.44 -0.91
C MET A 406 -0.91 -12.22 0.38
N LEU A 407 -1.02 -13.55 0.31
CA LEU A 407 -1.12 -14.41 1.49
C LEU A 407 0.19 -14.41 2.30
N ASP A 408 1.33 -14.47 1.63
CA ASP A 408 2.65 -14.36 2.28
C ASP A 408 2.85 -12.99 2.95
N LEU A 409 2.44 -11.90 2.29
CA LEU A 409 2.43 -10.57 2.88
C LEU A 409 1.54 -10.52 4.14
N SER A 410 0.33 -11.08 4.07
CA SER A 410 -0.60 -11.15 5.19
C SER A 410 0.01 -11.90 6.38
N ARG A 411 0.71 -13.01 6.10
CA ARG A 411 1.43 -13.79 7.13
C ARG A 411 2.58 -13.01 7.75
N ALA A 412 3.36 -12.30 6.95
CA ALA A 412 4.44 -11.46 7.47
C ALA A 412 3.91 -10.30 8.33
N LEU A 413 2.82 -9.65 7.90
CA LEU A 413 2.15 -8.60 8.67
C LEU A 413 1.61 -9.13 10.01
N LEU A 414 0.94 -10.29 10.01
CA LEU A 414 0.45 -10.95 11.23
C LEU A 414 1.61 -11.29 12.19
N ALA A 415 2.72 -11.79 11.64
CA ALA A 415 3.91 -12.07 12.43
C ALA A 415 4.49 -10.79 13.05
N THR A 416 4.58 -9.68 12.30
CA THR A 416 5.04 -8.38 12.82
C THR A 416 4.11 -7.83 13.88
N ALA A 417 2.78 -7.95 13.70
CA ALA A 417 1.80 -7.51 14.68
C ALA A 417 1.95 -8.25 16.03
N ARG A 418 2.08 -9.59 15.98
CA ARG A 418 2.33 -10.42 17.17
C ARG A 418 3.62 -10.07 17.88
N ASP A 419 4.67 -9.81 17.11
CA ASP A 419 5.99 -9.47 17.64
C ASP A 419 5.96 -8.09 18.33
N SER A 420 5.26 -7.12 17.73
CA SER A 420 5.01 -5.81 18.33
C SER A 420 4.19 -5.91 19.61
N ALA A 421 3.14 -6.74 19.63
CA ALA A 421 2.34 -6.99 20.84
C ALA A 421 3.17 -7.67 21.95
N ALA A 422 4.07 -8.59 21.59
CA ALA A 422 4.98 -9.23 22.53
C ALA A 422 5.99 -8.22 23.14
N ARG A 423 6.59 -7.34 22.33
CA ARG A 423 7.41 -6.23 22.84
C ARG A 423 6.64 -5.32 23.77
N CYS A 424 5.42 -4.94 23.40
CA CYS A 424 4.57 -4.08 24.24
C CYS A 424 4.32 -4.71 25.62
N ARG A 425 3.98 -6.00 25.67
CA ARG A 425 3.84 -6.74 26.94
C ARG A 425 5.11 -6.75 27.78
N ALA A 426 6.27 -6.99 27.15
CA ALA A 426 7.54 -7.00 27.85
C ALA A 426 7.89 -5.61 28.44
N VAL A 427 7.59 -4.53 27.72
CA VAL A 427 7.76 -3.16 28.21
C VAL A 427 6.80 -2.85 29.37
N VAL A 428 5.52 -3.22 29.25
CA VAL A 428 4.51 -2.98 30.29
C VAL A 428 4.84 -3.72 31.58
N ARG A 429 5.31 -4.97 31.48
CA ARG A 429 5.68 -5.79 32.65
C ARG A 429 6.95 -5.31 33.35
N GLY A 430 7.81 -4.57 32.66
CA GLY A 430 9.09 -4.10 33.19
C GLY A 430 9.99 -5.28 33.55
N VAL A 431 10.84 -5.71 32.62
CA VAL A 431 11.78 -6.80 32.88
C VAL A 431 12.75 -6.37 34.00
N GLY A 432 12.66 -7.01 35.17
CA GLY A 432 13.57 -6.78 36.30
C GLY A 432 13.07 -5.90 37.46
N GLY A 433 11.84 -6.09 37.93
CA GLY A 433 11.49 -5.99 39.37
C GLY A 433 11.73 -4.69 40.15
N SER A 434 12.13 -3.57 39.56
CA SER A 434 12.14 -2.28 40.28
C SER A 434 10.78 -1.61 40.13
N GLY A 435 10.00 -1.67 41.21
CA GLY A 435 8.61 -1.27 41.25
C GLY A 435 8.31 0.16 40.80
N GLY A 436 7.09 0.34 40.31
CA GLY A 436 6.45 1.65 40.18
C GLY A 436 5.78 1.89 38.84
N CYS A 437 4.69 1.18 38.54
CA CYS A 437 3.62 1.64 37.63
C CYS A 437 2.31 0.87 37.90
N GLY A 438 1.91 0.79 39.18
CA GLY A 438 0.79 -0.06 39.63
C GLY A 438 -0.64 0.44 39.35
N ALA A 439 -0.82 1.58 38.68
CA ALA A 439 -2.17 2.13 38.42
C ALA A 439 -2.54 2.26 36.93
N GLY A 440 -1.56 2.34 36.01
CA GLY A 440 -1.80 2.47 34.56
C GLY A 440 -1.56 1.21 33.75
N ALA A 441 -0.82 0.23 34.29
CA ALA A 441 -0.49 -1.01 33.59
C ALA A 441 -1.71 -1.90 33.34
N GLY A 442 -2.68 -1.91 34.27
CA GLY A 442 -3.91 -2.72 34.15
C GLY A 442 -4.76 -2.34 32.93
N GLY A 443 -4.95 -1.04 32.68
CA GLY A 443 -5.70 -0.56 31.52
C GLY A 443 -5.00 -0.84 30.18
N LEU A 444 -3.66 -0.78 30.16
CA LEU A 444 -2.86 -1.13 28.98
C LEU A 444 -2.87 -2.63 28.69
N GLU A 445 -2.77 -3.49 29.71
CA GLU A 445 -2.90 -4.94 29.55
C GLU A 445 -4.31 -5.35 29.10
N GLU A 446 -5.35 -4.68 29.59
CA GLU A 446 -6.73 -4.89 29.14
C GLU A 446 -6.91 -4.49 27.66
N GLN A 447 -6.38 -3.34 27.23
CA GLN A 447 -6.40 -2.94 25.81
C GLN A 447 -5.61 -3.89 24.90
N LEU A 448 -4.46 -4.39 25.35
CA LEU A 448 -3.66 -5.39 24.64
C LEU A 448 -4.42 -6.70 24.47
N SER A 449 -5.02 -7.21 25.54
CA SER A 449 -5.74 -8.50 25.54
C SER A 449 -7.08 -8.44 24.81
N GLY A 450 -7.79 -7.32 24.87
CA GLY A 450 -9.08 -7.15 24.20
C GLY A 450 -8.92 -6.79 22.73
N THR A 451 -8.49 -5.56 22.44
CA THR A 451 -8.57 -4.99 21.09
C THR A 451 -7.50 -5.55 20.15
N VAL A 452 -6.25 -5.67 20.63
CA VAL A 452 -5.12 -6.08 19.76
C VAL A 452 -5.14 -7.57 19.48
N GLU A 453 -5.24 -8.42 20.51
CA GLU A 453 -5.29 -9.88 20.34
C GLU A 453 -6.58 -10.33 19.63
N GLY A 454 -7.71 -9.67 19.88
CA GLY A 454 -8.95 -9.88 19.12
C GLY A 454 -8.77 -9.60 17.62
N GLY A 455 -8.11 -8.50 17.27
CA GLY A 455 -7.77 -8.17 15.88
C GLY A 455 -6.81 -9.17 15.23
N ILE A 456 -5.78 -9.61 15.95
CA ILE A 456 -4.83 -10.64 15.50
C ILE A 456 -5.54 -11.97 15.25
N ALA A 457 -6.45 -12.37 16.15
CA ALA A 457 -7.23 -13.60 16.01
C ALA A 457 -8.18 -13.54 14.81
N ALA A 458 -8.87 -12.41 14.61
CA ALA A 458 -9.73 -12.20 13.45
C ALA A 458 -8.94 -12.27 12.13
N ALA A 459 -7.78 -11.62 12.06
CA ALA A 459 -6.91 -11.66 10.89
C ALA A 459 -6.41 -13.08 10.61
N GLN A 460 -6.02 -13.85 11.63
CA GLN A 460 -5.63 -15.25 11.47
C GLN A 460 -6.78 -16.10 10.93
N ALA A 461 -8.00 -15.91 11.43
CA ALA A 461 -9.17 -16.66 10.97
C ALA A 461 -9.48 -16.37 9.50
N GLN A 462 -9.39 -15.10 9.08
CA GLN A 462 -9.55 -14.71 7.68
C GLN A 462 -8.48 -15.33 6.78
N MET A 463 -7.21 -15.28 7.18
CA MET A 463 -6.13 -15.91 6.43
C MET A 463 -6.31 -17.42 6.28
N ALA A 464 -6.76 -18.11 7.35
CA ALA A 464 -7.03 -19.54 7.29
C ALA A 464 -8.20 -19.86 6.35
N ALA A 465 -9.21 -19.01 6.28
CA ALA A 465 -10.31 -19.15 5.33
C ALA A 465 -9.82 -19.00 3.88
N VAL A 466 -9.03 -17.97 3.58
CA VAL A 466 -8.45 -17.75 2.24
C VAL A 466 -7.54 -18.91 1.84
N GLY A 467 -6.68 -19.38 2.76
CA GLY A 467 -5.80 -20.52 2.48
C GLY A 467 -6.55 -21.81 2.14
N ARG A 468 -7.73 -22.04 2.73
CA ARG A 468 -8.60 -23.18 2.34
C ARG A 468 -9.14 -23.02 0.93
N VAL A 469 -9.68 -21.86 0.58
CA VAL A 469 -10.19 -21.59 -0.77
C VAL A 469 -9.10 -21.78 -1.82
N MET A 470 -7.88 -21.29 -1.56
CA MET A 470 -6.75 -21.48 -2.47
C MET A 470 -6.36 -22.96 -2.67
N MET A 471 -6.55 -23.81 -1.66
CA MET A 471 -6.32 -25.24 -1.79
C MET A 471 -7.46 -25.93 -2.54
N GLU A 472 -8.71 -25.55 -2.29
CA GLU A 472 -9.88 -26.04 -3.02
C GLU A 472 -9.77 -25.73 -4.53
N ASP A 473 -9.25 -24.54 -4.90
CA ASP A 473 -8.98 -24.16 -6.28
C ASP A 473 -7.94 -25.07 -6.95
N VAL A 474 -6.90 -25.48 -6.21
CA VAL A 474 -5.87 -26.42 -6.69
C VAL A 474 -6.45 -27.81 -6.86
N ASP A 475 -7.24 -28.28 -5.90
CA ASP A 475 -7.89 -29.59 -5.95
C ASP A 475 -8.93 -29.68 -7.09
N ALA A 476 -9.51 -28.54 -7.49
CA ALA A 476 -10.44 -28.44 -8.62
C ALA A 476 -9.75 -28.40 -10.00
N MET A 477 -8.42 -28.28 -10.06
CA MET A 477 -7.70 -28.29 -11.34
C MET A 477 -7.78 -29.66 -12.02
N PRO A 478 -7.92 -29.73 -13.36
CA PRO A 478 -7.92 -30.99 -14.08
C PRO A 478 -6.57 -31.72 -13.87
N GLY A 479 -6.66 -32.98 -13.45
CA GLY A 479 -5.50 -33.84 -13.14
C GLY A 479 -4.74 -34.39 -14.33
#